data_AF-A0A6C2DTS0-F1
#
_entry.id   AF-A0A6C2DTS0-F1
#
_cell.length_a   1.000
_cell.length_b   1.000
_cell.length_c   1.000
_cell.angle_alpha   90.00
_cell.angle_beta   90.00
_cell.angle_gamma   90.00
#
_symmetry.space_group_name_H-M   'P 1'
#
loop_
_entity.id
_entity.type
_entity.pdbx_description
1 polymer ?
#
loop_
_entity_poly.entity_id
_entity_poly.type
_entity_poly.pdbx_seq_one_letter_code
_entity_poly.pdbx_strand_id
1 'polypeptide(L)'
;MPNKLGFWLIWILFSVYAFIFAPPDRPDTLQLIQKLSTGDWQGTNALIVALFNLMGIFPFIYACMLASDGRGQKVPAWLFASLSFLAGAFTLLPYFALREPNPTFIGKKTRLISALESRWTGIGLTAIASYFLFYGFANGNWADFVQQWQTSRFIHVMTLDFCMLSLLFPWLLSDDMERRGMSSDRFFTFIALVPLVGALIYLCLRSPLIESEQEANA
;
A
#
# COMPACT_ATOMS: atom_id res chain seq x y z
N MET A 1 -3.11 3.96 21.92
CA MET A 1 -1.92 4.00 21.05
C MET A 1 -1.79 2.63 20.41
N PRO A 2 -1.64 2.50 19.08
CA PRO A 2 -1.14 1.26 18.52
C PRO A 2 0.15 0.93 19.26
N ASN A 3 0.23 -0.24 19.90
CA ASN A 3 1.45 -0.61 20.61
C ASN A 3 2.55 -0.74 19.54
N LYS A 4 3.50 0.21 19.49
CA LYS A 4 4.64 0.18 18.54
C LYS A 4 5.35 -1.18 18.52
N LEU A 5 5.36 -1.84 19.69
CA LEU A 5 5.82 -3.20 19.87
C LEU A 5 5.08 -4.21 18.96
N GLY A 6 3.78 -4.05 18.77
CA GLY A 6 2.96 -4.87 17.90
C GLY A 6 3.39 -4.80 16.44
N PHE A 7 3.70 -3.61 15.91
CA PHE A 7 4.23 -3.48 14.55
C PHE A 7 5.59 -4.15 14.39
N TRP A 8 6.49 -4.01 15.38
CA TRP A 8 7.77 -4.74 15.39
C TRP A 8 7.58 -6.25 15.45
N LEU A 9 6.67 -6.74 16.30
CA LEU A 9 6.37 -8.17 16.40
C LEU A 9 5.80 -8.72 15.09
N ILE A 10 4.86 -8.01 14.47
CA ILE A 10 4.31 -8.38 13.16
C ILE A 10 5.41 -8.37 12.11
N TRP A 11 6.28 -7.36 12.09
CA TRP A 11 7.38 -7.28 11.14
C TRP A 11 8.37 -8.44 11.29
N ILE A 12 8.78 -8.77 12.51
CA ILE A 12 9.67 -9.91 12.78
C ILE A 12 8.99 -11.20 12.36
N LEU A 13 7.74 -11.43 12.77
CA LEU A 13 7.01 -12.66 12.44
C LEU A 13 6.81 -12.81 10.93
N PHE A 14 6.43 -11.72 10.26
CA PHE A 14 6.22 -11.70 8.81
C PHE A 14 7.52 -11.95 8.05
N SER A 15 8.62 -11.34 8.49
CA SER A 15 9.96 -11.55 7.91
C SER A 15 10.43 -13.00 8.12
N VAL A 16 10.35 -13.50 9.35
CA VAL A 16 10.71 -14.89 9.67
C VAL A 16 9.88 -15.87 8.85
N TYR A 17 8.58 -15.63 8.72
CA TYR A 17 7.71 -16.45 7.89
C TYR A 17 8.14 -16.43 6.42
N ALA A 18 8.36 -15.25 5.85
CA ALA A 18 8.72 -15.09 4.44
C ALA A 18 10.07 -15.73 4.07
N PHE A 19 11.05 -15.73 4.97
CA PHE A 19 12.38 -16.28 4.69
C PHE A 19 12.55 -17.75 5.10
N ILE A 20 11.83 -18.23 6.12
CA ILE A 20 12.01 -19.58 6.67
C ILE A 20 10.88 -20.54 6.23
N PHE A 21 9.63 -20.08 6.29
CA PHE A 21 8.45 -20.93 6.12
C PHE A 21 7.83 -20.85 4.73
N ALA A 22 8.08 -19.77 4.00
CA ALA A 22 7.61 -19.65 2.62
C ALA A 22 8.21 -20.77 1.75
N PRO A 23 7.50 -21.19 0.68
CA PRO A 23 7.99 -22.20 -0.25
C PRO A 23 9.42 -21.90 -0.72
N PRO A 24 10.19 -22.91 -1.16
CA PRO A 24 11.52 -22.68 -1.71
C PRO A 24 11.43 -21.81 -2.97
N ASP A 25 12.51 -21.06 -3.25
CA ASP A 25 12.62 -20.30 -4.49
C ASP A 25 12.65 -21.22 -5.70
N ARG A 26 11.97 -20.81 -6.77
CA ARG A 26 11.99 -21.53 -8.05
C ARG A 26 13.00 -20.89 -9.00
N PRO A 27 13.73 -21.66 -9.81
CA PRO A 27 14.77 -21.14 -10.70
C PRO A 27 14.24 -20.19 -11.79
N ASP A 28 12.96 -20.30 -12.14
CA ASP A 28 12.24 -19.48 -13.11
C ASP A 28 11.72 -18.16 -12.52
N THR A 29 11.87 -17.91 -11.22
CA THR A 29 11.34 -16.72 -10.54
C THR A 29 11.84 -15.41 -11.15
N LEU A 30 13.13 -15.32 -11.49
CA LEU A 30 13.68 -14.12 -12.13
C LEU A 30 13.09 -13.90 -13.54
N GLN A 31 12.85 -14.97 -14.28
CA GLN A 31 12.20 -14.89 -15.59
C GLN A 31 10.75 -14.45 -15.47
N LEU A 32 10.03 -14.94 -14.46
CA LEU A 32 8.67 -14.50 -14.15
C LEU A 32 8.62 -13.00 -13.81
N ILE A 33 9.50 -12.52 -12.93
CA ILE A 33 9.57 -11.09 -12.58
C ILE A 33 9.88 -10.25 -13.82
N GLN A 34 10.80 -10.71 -14.67
CA GLN A 34 11.14 -10.03 -15.91
C GLN A 34 9.93 -9.92 -16.83
N LYS A 35 9.22 -11.03 -17.09
CA LYS A 35 8.00 -11.06 -17.90
C LYS A 35 6.92 -10.13 -17.38
N LEU A 36 6.68 -10.14 -16.07
CA LEU A 36 5.72 -9.26 -15.41
C LEU A 36 6.10 -7.79 -15.57
N SER A 37 7.39 -7.47 -15.46
CA SER A 37 7.91 -6.10 -15.58
C SER A 37 7.96 -5.59 -17.02
N THR A 38 8.14 -6.46 -18.02
CA THR A 38 8.20 -6.09 -19.44
C THR A 38 6.85 -6.10 -20.13
N GLY A 39 5.77 -6.52 -19.44
CA GLY A 39 4.45 -6.63 -20.04
C GLY A 39 4.26 -7.87 -20.92
N ASP A 40 5.17 -8.86 -20.85
CA ASP A 40 5.04 -10.12 -21.58
C ASP A 40 4.16 -11.10 -20.80
N TRP A 41 2.85 -10.87 -20.85
CA TRP A 41 1.87 -11.64 -20.09
C TRP A 41 1.49 -12.96 -20.77
N GLN A 42 2.04 -13.27 -21.94
CA GLN A 42 1.72 -14.50 -22.66
C GLN A 42 2.16 -15.74 -21.86
N GLY A 43 1.22 -16.65 -21.64
CA GLY A 43 1.46 -17.88 -20.87
C GLY A 43 1.62 -17.67 -19.36
N THR A 44 1.44 -16.45 -18.85
CA THR A 44 1.39 -16.18 -17.40
C THR A 44 -0.06 -16.10 -16.95
N ASN A 45 -0.37 -16.67 -15.79
CA ASN A 45 -1.71 -16.61 -15.22
C ASN A 45 -2.12 -15.15 -14.96
N ALA A 46 -3.29 -14.75 -15.48
CA ALA A 46 -3.78 -13.38 -15.37
C ALA A 46 -3.96 -12.91 -13.91
N LEU A 47 -4.21 -13.82 -12.95
CA LEU A 47 -4.28 -13.48 -11.52
C LEU A 47 -2.93 -13.03 -10.98
N ILE A 48 -1.83 -13.64 -11.43
CA ILE A 48 -0.47 -13.28 -11.02
C ILE A 48 -0.10 -11.93 -11.62
N VAL A 49 -0.43 -11.72 -12.90
CA VAL A 49 -0.24 -10.43 -13.59
C VAL A 49 -1.00 -9.33 -12.87
N ALA A 50 -2.27 -9.56 -12.54
CA ALA A 50 -3.10 -8.62 -11.79
C ALA A 50 -2.49 -8.34 -10.41
N LEU A 51 -2.18 -9.38 -9.64
CA LEU A 51 -1.58 -9.22 -8.31
C LEU A 51 -0.29 -8.40 -8.34
N PHE A 52 0.64 -8.70 -9.25
CA PHE A 52 1.90 -7.96 -9.38
C PHE A 52 1.68 -6.49 -9.72
N ASN A 53 0.80 -6.18 -10.67
CA ASN A 53 0.53 -4.79 -11.04
C ASN A 53 -0.22 -4.04 -9.93
N LEU A 54 -1.13 -4.71 -9.21
CA LEU A 54 -1.79 -4.15 -8.04
C LEU A 54 -0.81 -3.88 -6.89
N MET A 55 0.25 -4.69 -6.73
CA MET A 55 1.34 -4.40 -5.79
C MET A 55 2.04 -3.08 -6.12
N GLY A 56 2.14 -2.71 -7.39
CA GLY A 56 2.65 -1.39 -7.79
C GLY A 56 1.73 -0.23 -7.40
N ILE A 57 0.43 -0.47 -7.20
CA ILE A 57 -0.55 0.56 -6.82
C ILE A 57 -0.44 0.92 -5.33
N PHE A 58 -0.16 -0.05 -4.45
CA PHE A 58 -0.05 0.20 -3.01
C PHE A 58 0.98 1.28 -2.65
N PRO A 59 2.22 1.26 -3.14
CA PRO A 59 3.19 2.32 -2.90
C PRO A 59 2.67 3.71 -3.26
N PHE A 60 1.87 3.85 -4.33
CA PHE A 60 1.22 5.12 -4.66
C PHE A 60 0.12 5.50 -3.66
N ILE A 61 -0.69 4.53 -3.22
CA ILE A 61 -1.68 4.75 -2.15
C ILE A 61 -0.97 5.24 -0.89
N TYR A 62 0.09 4.56 -0.47
CA TYR A 62 0.88 4.93 0.70
C TYR A 62 1.59 6.26 0.52
N ALA A 63 2.14 6.57 -0.66
CA ALA A 63 2.68 7.90 -0.95
C ALA A 63 1.61 8.99 -0.80
N CYS A 64 0.37 8.75 -1.25
CA CYS A 64 -0.75 9.69 -1.12
C CYS A 64 -1.16 9.94 0.34
N MET A 65 -0.97 8.96 1.22
CA MET A 65 -1.26 9.07 2.65
C MET A 65 -0.09 9.65 3.45
N LEU A 66 1.14 9.23 3.12
CA LEU A 66 2.35 9.57 3.85
C LEU A 66 2.95 10.91 3.45
N ALA A 67 2.60 11.47 2.29
CA ALA A 67 3.12 12.77 1.85
C ALA A 67 2.68 13.93 2.76
N SER A 68 1.45 13.90 3.27
CA SER A 68 0.96 14.85 4.28
C SER A 68 1.49 14.52 5.67
N ASP A 69 1.48 13.23 6.02
CA ASP A 69 1.89 12.75 7.33
C ASP A 69 3.37 13.01 7.63
N GLY A 70 4.26 12.79 6.65
CA GLY A 70 5.70 12.75 6.82
C GLY A 70 6.35 14.05 7.29
N ARG A 71 5.66 15.19 7.20
CA ARG A 71 6.20 16.48 7.68
C ARG A 71 6.19 16.64 9.19
N GLY A 72 5.32 15.92 9.90
CA GLY A 72 5.29 15.89 11.37
C GLY A 72 6.07 14.72 11.96
N GLN A 73 6.77 13.94 11.14
CA GLN A 73 7.46 12.72 11.56
C GLN A 73 8.96 12.94 11.72
N LYS A 74 9.55 12.26 12.71
CA LYS A 74 11.01 12.24 12.91
C LYS A 74 11.74 11.46 11.82
N VAL A 75 11.05 10.50 11.20
CA VAL A 75 11.60 9.62 10.17
C VAL A 75 11.06 10.01 8.78
N PRO A 76 11.90 9.98 7.73
CA PRO A 76 11.51 10.44 6.40
C PRO A 76 10.53 9.47 5.74
N ALA A 77 9.23 9.76 5.83
CA ALA A 77 8.17 8.91 5.30
C ALA A 77 8.30 8.61 3.80
N TRP A 78 8.81 9.58 3.03
CA TRP A 78 9.02 9.42 1.59
C TRP A 78 9.99 8.29 1.27
N LEU A 79 11.02 8.07 2.10
CA LEU A 79 12.01 7.03 1.88
C LEU A 79 11.35 5.65 1.98
N PHE A 80 10.54 5.43 3.02
CA PHE A 80 9.82 4.17 3.21
C PHE A 80 8.72 3.96 2.17
N ALA A 81 8.02 5.02 1.76
CA ALA A 81 7.06 4.96 0.66
C ALA A 81 7.74 4.56 -0.66
N SER A 82 8.90 5.14 -0.99
CA SER A 82 9.67 4.77 -2.18
C SER A 82 10.20 3.35 -2.11
N LEU A 83 10.75 2.93 -0.97
CA LEU A 83 11.26 1.56 -0.79
C LEU A 83 10.14 0.50 -0.78
N SER A 84 8.89 0.89 -0.53
CA SER A 84 7.75 -0.02 -0.62
C SER A 84 7.47 -0.52 -2.05
N PHE A 85 7.98 0.15 -3.09
CA PHE A 85 7.94 -0.39 -4.45
C PHE A 85 8.76 -1.68 -4.62
N LEU A 86 9.79 -1.87 -3.80
CA LEU A 86 10.68 -3.03 -3.88
C LEU A 86 10.27 -4.13 -2.90
N ALA A 87 9.88 -3.74 -1.69
CA ALA A 87 9.69 -4.67 -0.58
C ALA A 87 8.34 -4.51 0.14
N GLY A 88 7.43 -3.68 -0.37
CA GLY A 88 6.07 -3.52 0.15
C GLY A 88 5.98 -3.35 1.67
N ALA A 89 5.27 -4.25 2.36
CA ALA A 89 5.05 -4.12 3.80
C ALA A 89 6.32 -4.35 4.62
N PHE A 90 7.34 -5.05 4.09
CA PHE A 90 8.61 -5.22 4.81
C PHE A 90 9.30 -3.89 5.09
N THR A 91 9.07 -2.88 4.26
CA THR A 91 9.58 -1.52 4.45
C THR A 91 8.60 -0.61 5.17
N LEU A 92 7.28 -0.77 4.97
CA LEU A 92 6.30 0.07 5.65
C LEU A 92 6.11 -0.31 7.12
N LEU A 93 6.11 -1.59 7.50
CA LEU A 93 5.92 -2.02 8.89
C LEU A 93 6.91 -1.37 9.89
N PRO A 94 8.23 -1.32 9.62
CA PRO A 94 9.17 -0.60 10.48
C PRO A 94 8.86 0.90 10.57
N TYR A 95 8.45 1.51 9.46
CA TYR A 95 8.04 2.91 9.46
C TYR A 95 6.83 3.14 10.38
N PHE A 96 5.80 2.30 10.31
CA PHE A 96 4.65 2.38 11.21
C PHE A 96 5.02 2.18 12.69
N ALA A 97 6.03 1.37 12.98
CA ALA A 97 6.53 1.18 14.33
C ALA A 97 7.29 2.41 14.88
N LEU A 98 7.96 3.18 13.99
CA LEU A 98 8.73 4.38 14.33
C LEU A 98 7.90 5.66 14.28
N ARG A 99 6.81 5.65 13.52
CA ARG A 99 5.87 6.75 13.32
C ARG A 99 5.16 7.14 14.63
N GLU A 100 4.94 8.44 14.81
CA GLU A 100 4.05 8.99 15.84
C GLU A 100 2.71 9.40 15.24
N PRO A 101 1.61 9.46 16.01
CA PRO A 101 0.36 10.06 15.53
C PRO A 101 0.59 11.51 15.12
N ASN A 102 0.10 11.90 13.93
CA ASN A 102 0.26 13.26 13.40
C ASN A 102 -1.08 13.80 12.88
N PRO A 103 -1.98 14.28 13.76
CA PRO A 103 -3.34 14.64 13.41
C PRO A 103 -3.46 15.99 12.68
N THR A 104 -2.39 16.78 12.59
CA THR A 104 -2.38 18.08 11.92
C THR A 104 -1.36 18.12 10.78
N PHE A 105 -1.67 18.87 9.72
CA PHE A 105 -0.73 19.09 8.63
C PHE A 105 0.10 20.35 8.88
N ILE A 106 1.43 20.24 8.82
CA ILE A 106 2.36 21.34 9.09
C ILE A 106 2.95 21.90 7.77
N GLY A 107 2.81 23.21 7.57
CA GLY A 107 3.39 23.96 6.46
C GLY A 107 2.56 23.95 5.16
N LYS A 108 3.16 24.41 4.05
CA LYS A 108 2.47 24.62 2.77
C LYS A 108 2.54 23.41 1.83
N LYS A 109 1.48 23.16 1.04
CA LYS A 109 1.50 22.10 0.02
C LYS A 109 2.57 22.38 -1.04
N THR A 110 3.51 21.46 -1.20
CA THR A 110 4.40 21.45 -2.36
C THR A 110 3.65 20.93 -3.59
N ARG A 111 4.18 21.16 -4.80
CA ARG A 111 3.61 20.61 -6.04
C ARG A 111 3.41 19.09 -5.97
N LEU A 112 4.36 18.36 -5.36
CA LEU A 112 4.27 16.92 -5.17
C LEU A 112 3.12 16.54 -4.22
N ILE A 113 3.01 17.19 -3.07
CA ILE A 113 1.91 16.95 -2.12
C ILE A 113 0.57 17.28 -2.79
N SER A 114 0.47 18.39 -3.53
CA SER A 114 -0.74 18.76 -4.26
C SER A 114 -1.12 17.72 -5.34
N ALA A 115 -0.14 17.18 -6.07
CA ALA A 115 -0.39 16.13 -7.06
C ALA A 115 -0.86 14.83 -6.38
N LEU A 116 -0.19 14.41 -5.31
CA LEU A 116 -0.57 13.21 -4.54
C LEU A 116 -1.88 13.38 -3.77
N GLU A 117 -2.24 14.62 -3.42
CA GLU A 117 -3.51 14.94 -2.75
C GLU A 117 -4.70 14.94 -3.71
N SER A 118 -4.46 15.29 -4.98
CA SER A 118 -5.48 15.44 -6.01
C SER A 118 -6.43 14.23 -6.09
N ARG A 119 -7.74 14.52 -6.14
CA ARG A 119 -8.79 13.53 -6.41
C ARG A 119 -8.55 12.74 -7.70
N TRP A 120 -7.93 13.37 -8.70
CA TRP A 120 -7.63 12.74 -9.98
C TRP A 120 -6.59 11.62 -9.85
N THR A 121 -5.66 11.75 -8.91
CA THR A 121 -4.71 10.69 -8.58
C THR A 121 -5.45 9.48 -8.02
N GLY A 122 -6.40 9.69 -7.08
CA GLY A 122 -7.27 8.63 -6.58
C GLY A 122 -8.08 7.95 -7.67
N ILE A 123 -8.71 8.74 -8.57
CA ILE A 123 -9.49 8.22 -9.70
C ILE A 123 -8.59 7.42 -10.66
N GLY A 124 -7.42 7.94 -11.00
CA GLY A 124 -6.46 7.26 -11.87
C GLY A 124 -5.99 5.92 -11.31
N LEU A 125 -5.61 5.89 -10.03
CA LEU A 125 -5.24 4.65 -9.34
C LEU A 125 -6.42 3.66 -9.29
N THR A 126 -7.64 4.16 -9.07
CA THR A 126 -8.85 3.33 -9.05
C THR A 126 -9.13 2.73 -10.43
N ALA A 127 -8.96 3.50 -11.50
CA ALA A 127 -9.16 3.01 -12.87
C ALA A 127 -8.15 1.91 -13.22
N ILE A 128 -6.87 2.12 -12.89
CA ILE A 128 -5.80 1.12 -13.12
C ILE A 128 -6.06 -0.14 -12.29
N ALA A 129 -6.40 0.02 -11.00
CA ALA A 129 -6.73 -1.11 -10.14
C ALA A 129 -7.94 -1.89 -10.64
N SER A 130 -8.99 -1.19 -11.07
CA SER A 130 -10.21 -1.81 -11.60
C SER A 130 -9.93 -2.60 -12.88
N TYR A 131 -9.07 -2.07 -13.76
CA TYR A 131 -8.62 -2.78 -14.95
C TYR A 131 -7.92 -4.10 -14.59
N PHE A 132 -6.93 -4.08 -13.69
CA PHE A 132 -6.21 -5.30 -13.32
C PHE A 132 -7.06 -6.30 -12.55
N LEU A 133 -7.95 -5.82 -11.66
CA LEU A 133 -8.92 -6.68 -10.99
C LEU A 133 -9.81 -7.38 -12.04
N PHE A 134 -10.42 -6.61 -12.94
CA PHE A 134 -11.26 -7.17 -14.01
C PHE A 134 -10.48 -8.16 -14.89
N TYR A 135 -9.27 -7.79 -15.33
CA TYR A 135 -8.41 -8.64 -16.14
C TYR A 135 -8.08 -9.98 -15.45
N GLY A 136 -7.68 -9.92 -14.17
CA GLY A 136 -7.36 -11.10 -13.37
C GLY A 136 -8.58 -11.99 -13.10
N PHE A 137 -9.73 -11.41 -12.77
CA PHE A 137 -10.96 -12.19 -12.53
C PHE A 137 -11.51 -12.81 -13.82
N ALA A 138 -11.45 -12.10 -14.96
CA ALA A 138 -12.01 -12.56 -16.22
C ALA A 138 -11.15 -13.62 -16.92
N ASN A 139 -9.81 -13.53 -16.82
CA ASN A 139 -8.88 -14.39 -17.57
C ASN A 139 -8.05 -15.32 -16.66
N GLY A 140 -8.30 -15.27 -15.34
CA GLY A 140 -7.52 -15.97 -14.33
C GLY A 140 -7.82 -17.46 -14.21
N ASN A 141 -6.78 -18.27 -14.02
CA ASN A 141 -6.95 -19.66 -13.62
C ASN A 141 -6.70 -19.81 -12.12
N TRP A 142 -7.77 -19.94 -11.34
CA TRP A 142 -7.69 -20.04 -9.89
C TRP A 142 -6.95 -21.29 -9.39
N ALA A 143 -7.12 -22.43 -10.06
CA ALA A 143 -6.47 -23.68 -9.66
C ALA A 143 -4.95 -23.57 -9.83
N ASP A 144 -4.51 -23.06 -10.98
CA ASP A 144 -3.09 -22.79 -11.24
C ASP A 144 -2.54 -21.72 -10.29
N PHE A 145 -3.30 -20.66 -9.99
CA PHE A 145 -2.88 -19.66 -9.02
C PHE A 145 -2.63 -20.26 -7.63
N VAL A 146 -3.54 -21.10 -7.12
CA VAL A 146 -3.38 -21.75 -5.82
C VAL A 146 -2.16 -22.69 -5.82
N GLN A 147 -1.95 -23.45 -6.89
CA GLN A 147 -0.77 -24.29 -7.04
C GLN A 147 0.52 -23.47 -7.02
N GLN A 148 0.56 -22.36 -7.77
CA GLN A 148 1.72 -21.49 -7.82
C GLN A 148 1.95 -20.77 -6.49
N TRP A 149 0.89 -20.36 -5.79
CA TRP A 149 0.97 -19.76 -4.46
C TRP A 149 1.54 -20.74 -3.41
N GLN A 150 1.31 -22.05 -3.54
CA GLN A 150 1.88 -23.06 -2.64
C GLN A 150 3.33 -23.45 -2.97
N THR A 151 3.77 -23.22 -4.21
CA THR A 151 5.04 -23.75 -4.72
C THR A 151 6.08 -22.68 -5.04
N SER A 152 5.68 -21.43 -5.23
CA SER A 152 6.56 -20.30 -5.53
C SER A 152 6.63 -19.34 -4.35
N ARG A 153 7.84 -19.17 -3.79
CA ARG A 153 8.10 -18.17 -2.73
C ARG A 153 7.62 -16.78 -3.14
N PHE A 154 7.97 -16.35 -4.35
CA PHE A 154 7.66 -15.02 -4.84
C PHE A 154 6.16 -14.75 -4.86
N ILE A 155 5.37 -15.66 -5.44
CA ILE A 155 3.91 -15.50 -5.51
C ILE A 155 3.30 -15.63 -4.10
N HIS A 156 3.82 -16.55 -3.28
CA HIS A 156 3.36 -16.71 -1.91
C HIS A 156 3.52 -15.43 -1.09
N VAL A 157 4.74 -14.90 -1.03
CA VAL A 157 5.08 -13.71 -0.26
C VAL A 157 4.39 -12.47 -0.85
N MET A 158 4.32 -12.33 -2.18
CA MET A 158 3.62 -11.23 -2.84
C MET A 158 2.12 -11.18 -2.48
N THR A 159 1.43 -12.32 -2.46
CA THR A 159 0.02 -12.39 -2.02
C THR A 159 -0.15 -12.02 -0.55
N LEU A 160 0.76 -12.49 0.32
CA LEU A 160 0.70 -12.13 1.74
C LEU A 160 1.01 -10.65 1.97
N ASP A 161 1.94 -10.10 1.20
CA ASP A 161 2.30 -8.69 1.25
C ASP A 161 1.14 -7.80 0.80
N PHE A 162 0.41 -8.19 -0.26
CA PHE A 162 -0.86 -7.55 -0.66
C PHE A 162 -1.87 -7.49 0.50
N CYS A 163 -2.05 -8.60 1.21
CA CYS A 163 -2.94 -8.66 2.37
C CYS A 163 -2.44 -7.77 3.50
N MET A 164 -1.14 -7.80 3.80
CA MET A 164 -0.54 -6.98 4.85
C MET A 164 -0.69 -5.49 4.55
N LEU A 165 -0.36 -5.07 3.33
CA LEU A 165 -0.54 -3.69 2.86
C LEU A 165 -2.01 -3.26 2.89
N SER A 166 -2.95 -4.17 2.68
CA SER A 166 -4.37 -3.85 2.86
C SER A 166 -4.74 -3.62 4.33
N LEU A 167 -4.23 -4.47 5.23
CA LEU A 167 -4.50 -4.39 6.67
C LEU A 167 -3.81 -3.21 7.37
N LEU A 168 -2.71 -2.71 6.82
CA LEU A 168 -2.01 -1.54 7.34
C LEU A 168 -2.73 -0.22 7.04
N PHE A 169 -3.54 -0.17 5.99
CA PHE A 169 -4.19 1.07 5.56
C PHE A 169 -5.10 1.72 6.62
N PRO A 170 -5.99 0.99 7.32
CA PRO A 170 -6.82 1.54 8.40
C PRO A 170 -6.04 2.28 9.50
N TRP A 171 -4.78 1.92 9.74
CA TRP A 171 -3.96 2.56 10.78
C TRP A 171 -3.51 3.98 10.41
N LEU A 172 -3.45 4.32 9.12
CA LEU A 172 -3.19 5.70 8.68
C LEU A 172 -4.47 6.51 8.53
N LEU A 173 -5.61 5.84 8.42
CA LEU A 173 -6.88 6.46 8.07
C LEU A 173 -7.33 7.47 9.11
N SER A 174 -7.25 7.14 10.40
CA SER A 174 -7.71 8.01 11.50
C SER A 174 -6.98 9.36 11.45
N ASP A 175 -5.65 9.31 11.42
CA ASP A 175 -4.82 10.51 11.42
C ASP A 175 -5.03 11.32 10.12
N ASP A 176 -5.23 10.67 8.97
CA ASP A 176 -5.50 11.40 7.72
C ASP A 176 -6.88 12.05 7.67
N MET A 177 -7.90 11.41 8.26
CA MET A 177 -9.22 11.99 8.41
C MET A 177 -9.22 13.21 9.34
N GLU A 178 -8.51 13.14 10.46
CA GLU A 178 -8.35 14.25 11.40
C GLU A 178 -7.67 15.46 10.73
N ARG A 179 -6.59 15.24 9.95
CA ARG A 179 -5.92 16.30 9.16
C ARG A 179 -6.84 17.00 8.15
N ARG A 180 -7.93 16.35 7.76
CA ARG A 180 -8.90 16.85 6.78
C ARG A 180 -10.19 17.37 7.43
N GLY A 181 -10.26 17.37 8.77
CA GLY A 181 -11.47 17.75 9.51
C GLY A 181 -12.65 16.82 9.25
N MET A 182 -12.39 15.59 8.80
CA MET A 182 -13.44 14.60 8.55
C MET A 182 -13.81 13.95 9.88
N SER A 183 -15.07 14.07 10.29
CA SER A 183 -15.60 13.36 11.48
C SER A 183 -15.41 11.85 11.30
N SER A 184 -15.21 11.11 12.40
CA SER A 184 -15.06 9.64 12.41
C SER A 184 -16.31 8.95 11.85
N ASP A 185 -16.39 8.86 10.53
CA ASP A 185 -17.50 8.28 9.81
C ASP A 185 -17.30 6.77 9.79
N ARG A 186 -18.28 6.04 10.35
CA ARG A 186 -18.31 4.58 10.32
C ARG A 186 -18.18 4.07 8.89
N PHE A 187 -18.67 4.80 7.90
CA PHE A 187 -18.52 4.46 6.49
C PHE A 187 -17.05 4.26 6.09
N PHE A 188 -16.17 5.22 6.41
CA PHE A 188 -14.75 5.10 6.05
C PHE A 188 -14.04 4.01 6.84
N THR A 189 -14.41 3.80 8.11
CA THR A 189 -13.86 2.67 8.88
C THR A 189 -14.26 1.32 8.28
N PHE A 190 -15.52 1.14 7.89
CA PHE A 190 -15.97 -0.11 7.28
C PHE A 190 -15.36 -0.33 5.90
N ILE A 191 -15.31 0.71 5.06
CA ILE A 191 -14.79 0.54 3.71
C ILE A 191 -13.30 0.26 3.70
N ALA A 192 -12.54 0.81 4.65
CA ALA A 192 -11.11 0.55 4.79
C ALA A 192 -10.76 -0.90 5.15
N LEU A 193 -11.73 -1.69 5.61
CA LEU A 193 -11.57 -3.14 5.81
C LEU A 193 -11.63 -3.93 4.50
N VAL A 194 -12.15 -3.34 3.42
CA VAL A 194 -12.18 -3.97 2.10
C VAL A 194 -10.79 -3.85 1.47
N PRO A 195 -10.05 -4.97 1.26
CA PRO A 195 -8.68 -4.92 0.77
C PRO A 195 -8.56 -4.17 -0.56
N LEU A 196 -7.56 -3.29 -0.67
CA LEU A 196 -7.29 -2.39 -1.80
C LEU A 196 -8.41 -1.38 -2.11
N VAL A 197 -9.62 -1.86 -2.38
CA VAL A 197 -10.79 -1.06 -2.80
C VAL A 197 -11.15 -0.01 -1.76
N GLY A 198 -11.09 -0.34 -0.47
CA GLY A 198 -11.32 0.60 0.61
C GLY A 198 -10.41 1.82 0.55
N ALA A 199 -9.12 1.59 0.33
CA ALA A 199 -8.12 2.64 0.21
C ALA A 199 -8.35 3.50 -1.04
N LEU A 200 -8.68 2.88 -2.17
CA LEU A 200 -8.97 3.58 -3.42
C LEU A 200 -10.21 4.49 -3.31
N ILE A 201 -11.29 3.98 -2.72
CA ILE A 201 -12.51 4.77 -2.50
C ILE A 201 -12.23 5.94 -1.55
N TYR A 202 -11.46 5.72 -0.48
CA TYR A 202 -11.03 6.79 0.40
C TYR A 202 -10.25 7.88 -0.35
N LEU A 203 -9.26 7.51 -1.17
CA LEU A 203 -8.49 8.48 -1.96
C LEU A 203 -9.34 9.29 -2.94
N CYS A 204 -10.43 8.72 -3.46
CA CYS A 204 -11.36 9.42 -4.34
C CYS A 204 -12.28 10.40 -3.58
N LEU A 205 -12.68 10.07 -2.35
CA LEU A 205 -13.72 10.79 -1.60
C LEU A 205 -13.18 11.69 -0.49
N ARG A 206 -11.91 11.56 -0.09
CA ARG A 206 -11.32 12.35 0.99
C ARG A 206 -11.41 13.85 0.71
N SER A 207 -11.75 14.62 1.74
CA SER A 207 -11.79 16.09 1.68
C SER A 207 -10.39 16.69 1.50
N PRO A 208 -10.25 17.90 0.97
CA PRO A 208 -8.95 18.55 0.85
C PRO A 208 -8.23 18.69 2.19
N LEU A 209 -6.90 18.59 2.20
CA LEU A 209 -6.11 18.85 3.41
C LEU A 209 -6.32 20.28 3.89
N ILE A 210 -6.50 20.44 5.20
CA ILE A 210 -6.55 21.74 5.87
C ILE A 210 -5.11 22.21 6.06
N GLU A 211 -4.76 23.35 5.46
CA GLU A 211 -3.46 23.97 5.69
C GLU A 211 -3.50 24.69 7.04
N SER A 212 -2.58 24.34 7.95
CA SER A 212 -2.42 25.12 9.18
C SER A 212 -1.65 26.40 8.86
N GLU A 213 -2.12 27.54 9.38
CA GLU A 213 -1.45 28.84 9.27
C GLU A 213 -0.18 28.94 10.13
N GLN A 214 0.29 27.84 10.76
CA GLN A 214 1.54 27.85 11.50
C GLN A 214 2.70 28.04 10.51
N GLU A 215 3.09 29.31 10.37
CA GLU A 215 4.23 29.77 9.60
C GLU A 215 5.49 28.99 9.94
N ALA A 216 6.24 28.69 8.89
CA ALA A 216 7.57 28.14 8.93
C ALA A 216 8.55 29.12 9.60
N ASN A 217 8.47 29.24 10.92
CA ASN A 217 9.51 29.84 11.75
C ASN A 217 10.41 28.72 12.26
N ALA A 218 11.29 28.24 11.38
CA ALA A 218 12.50 27.49 11.72
C ALA A 218 13.53 27.72 10.60
#